data_AF-A0A2U1VMY9-F1
#
_entry.id   AF-A0A2U1VMY9-F1
#
_cell.length_a   1.000
_cell.length_b   1.000
_cell.length_c   1.000
_cell.angle_alpha   90.00
_cell.angle_beta   90.00
_cell.angle_gamma   90.00
#
_symmetry.space_group_name_H-M   'P 1'
#
loop_
_entity.id
_entity.type
_entity.pdbx_description
1 polymer ?
#
loop_
_entity_poly.entity_id
_entity_poly.type
_entity_poly.pdbx_seq_one_letter_code
_entity_poly.pdbx_strand_id
1 'polypeptide(L)'
;MPTTLEHPLPSRVQALPLAAIEGATTEAGARRGWRFRRIEDGQVRASCFKRWPWYVETDVIFSGESDRTVLVTAKTMEKRDDGVERAYNRWVTNLDEDIQAKLAELSVRRN
;
A
#
# COMPACT_ATOMS: atom_id res chain seq x y z
N MET A 1 -15.47 9.26 -4.10
CA MET A 1 -14.20 10.00 -3.98
C MET A 1 -13.10 9.00 -3.67
N PRO A 2 -11.95 9.01 -4.37
CA PRO A 2 -10.84 8.11 -4.03
C PRO A 2 -10.36 8.43 -2.61
N THR A 3 -10.30 7.42 -1.74
CA THR A 3 -9.71 7.55 -0.42
C THR A 3 -8.20 7.60 -0.55
N THR A 4 -7.61 8.68 -0.05
CA THR A 4 -6.17 8.85 0.08
C THR A 4 -5.84 8.63 1.55
N LEU A 5 -5.02 7.62 1.86
CA LEU A 5 -4.52 7.37 3.20
C LEU A 5 -3.05 7.74 3.25
N GLU A 6 -2.71 8.60 4.20
CA GLU A 6 -1.37 9.14 4.37
C GLU A 6 -0.88 8.81 5.78
N HIS A 7 0.27 8.13 5.87
CA HIS A 7 0.84 7.72 7.14
C HIS A 7 2.35 8.01 7.18
N PRO A 8 2.84 8.73 8.21
CA PRO A 8 4.27 8.95 8.38
C PRO A 8 4.96 7.64 8.75
N LEU A 9 6.10 7.37 8.12
CA LEU A 9 6.94 6.23 8.46
C LEU A 9 7.61 6.44 9.82
N PRO A 10 7.75 5.39 10.65
CA PRO A 10 8.57 5.46 11.85
C PRO A 10 10.01 5.88 11.54
N SER A 11 10.64 6.70 12.37
CA SER A 11 11.98 7.27 12.11
C SER A 11 13.05 6.23 11.77
N ARG A 12 12.97 5.03 12.36
CA ARG A 12 13.91 3.93 12.06
C ARG A 12 13.69 3.33 10.66
N VAL A 13 12.44 3.31 10.19
CA VAL A 13 12.09 2.88 8.83
C VAL A 13 12.53 3.93 7.81
N GLN A 14 12.46 5.22 8.17
CA GLN A 14 12.99 6.30 7.34
C GLN A 14 14.51 6.19 7.08
N ALA A 15 15.26 5.55 7.99
CA ALA A 15 16.69 5.30 7.81
C ALA A 15 17.00 4.11 6.87
N LEU A 16 16.00 3.27 6.52
CA LEU A 16 16.22 2.12 5.64
C LEU A 16 16.37 2.55 4.17
N PRO A 17 17.04 1.76 3.33
CA PRO A 17 17.01 1.97 1.88
C PRO A 17 15.57 1.86 1.34
N LEU A 18 15.23 2.65 0.32
CA LEU A 18 13.91 2.64 -0.30
C LEU A 18 13.49 1.24 -0.77
N ALA A 19 14.42 0.47 -1.32
CA ALA A 19 14.20 -0.92 -1.73
C ALA A 19 13.77 -1.84 -0.58
N ALA A 20 14.23 -1.60 0.65
CA ALA A 20 13.82 -2.38 1.82
C ALA A 20 12.37 -2.06 2.22
N ILE A 21 11.96 -0.79 2.10
CA ILE A 21 10.59 -0.34 2.35
C ILE A 21 9.64 -0.86 1.27
N GLU A 22 10.03 -0.77 0.00
CA GLU A 22 9.29 -1.34 -1.14
C GLU A 22 9.10 -2.86 -0.97
N GLY A 23 10.16 -3.57 -0.58
CA GLY A 23 10.12 -5.01 -0.32
C GLY A 23 9.18 -5.38 0.83
N ALA A 24 9.25 -4.64 1.95
CA ALA A 24 8.38 -4.86 3.11
C ALA A 24 6.90 -4.61 2.78
N THR A 25 6.62 -3.54 2.04
CA THR A 25 5.26 -3.19 1.56
C THR A 25 4.72 -4.28 0.64
N THR A 26 5.56 -4.75 -0.29
CA THR A 26 5.19 -5.83 -1.22
C THR A 26 4.90 -7.13 -0.47
N GLU A 27 5.72 -7.49 0.52
CA GLU A 27 5.50 -8.67 1.37
C GLU A 27 4.18 -8.56 2.15
N ALA A 28 3.87 -7.38 2.70
CA ALA A 28 2.67 -7.13 3.47
C ALA A 28 1.40 -7.35 2.62
N GLY A 29 1.30 -6.68 1.45
CA GLY A 29 0.13 -6.83 0.60
C GLY A 29 0.02 -8.20 -0.08
N ALA A 30 1.14 -8.87 -0.37
CA ALA A 30 1.13 -10.21 -0.97
C ALA A 30 0.36 -11.22 -0.11
N ARG A 31 0.41 -11.10 1.23
CA ARG A 31 -0.35 -11.95 2.17
C ARG A 31 -1.86 -11.88 1.95
N ARG A 32 -2.38 -10.77 1.42
CA ARG A 32 -3.82 -10.59 1.11
C ARG A 32 -4.17 -10.76 -0.37
N GLY A 33 -3.22 -11.22 -1.18
CA GLY A 33 -3.39 -11.45 -2.61
C GLY A 33 -3.20 -10.20 -3.47
N TRP A 34 -2.55 -9.16 -2.95
CA TRP A 34 -2.13 -8.03 -3.77
C TRP A 34 -0.89 -8.38 -4.58
N ARG A 35 -0.85 -7.89 -5.81
CA ARG A 35 0.29 -7.98 -6.71
C ARG A 35 0.81 -6.58 -6.95
N PHE A 36 2.08 -6.37 -6.64
CA PHE A 36 2.73 -5.08 -6.81
C PHE A 36 3.51 -5.06 -8.11
N ARG A 37 3.45 -3.93 -8.80
CA ARG A 37 4.29 -3.62 -9.95
C ARG A 37 5.00 -2.31 -9.68
N ARG A 38 6.32 -2.30 -9.77
CA ARG A 38 7.09 -1.06 -9.71
C ARG A 38 6.74 -0.19 -10.90
N ILE A 39 6.39 1.07 -10.65
CA ILE A 39 6.15 2.06 -11.68
C ILE A 39 7.43 2.88 -11.89
N GLU A 40 7.98 3.39 -10.79
CA GLU A 40 9.23 4.14 -10.73
C GLU A 40 9.84 4.04 -9.32
N ASP A 41 10.99 4.68 -9.09
CA ASP A 41 11.63 4.70 -7.78
C ASP A 41 10.73 5.40 -6.76
N GLY A 42 10.32 4.68 -5.70
CA GLY A 42 9.42 5.24 -4.70
C GLY A 42 7.95 5.19 -5.09
N GLN A 43 7.58 4.51 -6.18
CA GLN A 43 6.18 4.27 -6.52
C GLN A 43 5.93 2.84 -6.99
N VAL A 44 4.98 2.18 -6.34
CA VAL A 44 4.50 0.85 -6.73
C VAL A 44 2.98 0.87 -6.92
N ARG A 45 2.50 0.22 -7.97
CA ARG A 45 1.06 -0.01 -8.18
C ARG A 45 0.69 -1.37 -7.60
N ALA A 46 -0.21 -1.40 -6.65
CA ALA A 46 -0.80 -2.61 -6.10
C ALA A 46 -2.10 -2.93 -6.83
N SER A 47 -2.24 -4.18 -7.26
CA SER A 47 -3.45 -4.69 -7.92
C SER A 47 -3.97 -5.92 -7.19
N CYS A 48 -5.27 -6.01 -6.94
CA CYS A 48 -5.89 -7.17 -6.31
C CYS A 48 -7.00 -7.73 -7.20
N PHE A 49 -6.90 -9.03 -7.49
CA PHE A 49 -7.97 -9.81 -8.10
C PHE A 49 -8.64 -10.64 -7.00
N LYS A 50 -9.79 -10.19 -6.49
CA LYS A 50 -10.54 -10.97 -5.49
C LYS A 50 -11.46 -11.98 -6.14
N ARG A 51 -12.26 -11.56 -7.12
CA ARG A 51 -13.22 -12.40 -7.84
C ARG A 51 -13.52 -11.71 -9.16
N TRP A 52 -13.58 -12.43 -10.27
CA TRP A 52 -14.00 -11.82 -11.53
C TRP A 52 -15.45 -11.28 -11.42
N PRO A 53 -15.79 -10.08 -11.93
CA PRO A 53 -14.95 -9.12 -12.68
C PRO A 53 -14.28 -8.05 -11.79
N TRP A 54 -14.29 -8.21 -10.47
CA TRP A 54 -13.80 -7.24 -9.50
C TRP A 54 -12.28 -7.13 -9.51
N TYR A 55 -11.80 -6.07 -10.13
CA TYR A 55 -10.40 -5.68 -10.19
C TYR A 55 -10.18 -4.36 -9.46
N VAL A 56 -9.13 -4.30 -8.64
CA VAL A 56 -8.79 -3.12 -7.83
C VAL A 56 -7.35 -2.72 -8.07
N GLU A 57 -7.14 -1.44 -8.35
CA GLU A 57 -5.81 -0.82 -8.40
C GLU A 57 -5.68 0.32 -7.39
N THR A 58 -4.54 0.35 -6.72
CA THR A 58 -4.14 1.46 -5.86
C THR A 58 -2.66 1.75 -6.09
N ASP A 59 -2.29 3.03 -6.08
CA ASP A 59 -0.90 3.43 -6.11
C ASP A 59 -0.40 3.56 -4.66
N VAL A 60 0.81 3.08 -4.40
CA VAL A 60 1.53 3.25 -3.14
C VAL A 60 2.78 4.07 -3.44
N ILE A 61 2.82 5.29 -2.93
CA ILE A 61 3.92 6.23 -3.14
C ILE A 61 4.69 6.38 -1.83
N PHE A 62 6.02 6.41 -1.93
CA PHE A 62 6.96 6.63 -0.85
C PHE A 62 7.62 7.99 -1.08
N SER A 63 7.29 9.00 -0.27
CA SER A 63 8.00 10.28 -0.35
C SER A 63 9.44 10.13 0.18
N GLY A 64 10.40 10.75 -0.52
CA GLY A 64 11.83 10.63 -0.23
C GLY A 64 12.39 11.66 0.77
N GLU A 65 11.61 12.67 1.16
CA GLU A 65 12.06 13.70 2.11
C GLU A 65 11.80 13.30 3.55
N SER A 66 12.34 14.09 4.49
CA SER A 66 12.48 13.89 5.94
C SER A 66 11.28 13.28 6.66
N ASP A 67 10.09 13.38 6.09
CA ASP A 67 8.86 12.71 6.50
C ASP A 67 8.46 11.71 5.41
N ARG A 68 9.17 10.57 5.36
CA ARG A 68 8.80 9.52 4.42
C ARG A 68 7.40 9.06 4.75
N THR A 69 6.52 9.14 3.78
CA THR A 69 5.11 8.86 3.93
C THR A 69 4.72 7.75 2.96
N VAL A 70 3.89 6.83 3.44
CA VAL A 70 3.20 5.89 2.56
C VAL A 70 1.87 6.52 2.18
N LEU A 71 1.73 6.82 0.90
CA LEU A 71 0.50 7.33 0.33
C LEU A 71 -0.18 6.20 -0.43
N VAL A 72 -1.33 5.75 0.06
CA VAL A 72 -2.15 4.76 -0.65
C VAL A 72 -3.30 5.49 -1.34
N THR A 73 -3.16 5.67 -2.65
CA THR A 73 -4.16 6.36 -3.48
C THR A 73 -4.99 5.37 -4.26
N ALA A 74 -6.26 5.37 -3.92
CA ALA A 74 -7.28 4.70 -4.68
C ALA A 74 -7.35 5.16 -6.15
N LYS A 75 -7.14 4.26 -7.13
CA LYS A 75 -7.34 4.58 -8.55
C LYS A 75 -8.73 4.23 -9.05
N THR A 76 -9.06 2.95 -9.16
CA THR A 76 -10.31 2.50 -9.77
C THR A 76 -10.65 1.08 -9.31
N MET A 77 -11.94 0.79 -9.17
CA MET A 77 -12.47 -0.57 -9.16
C MET A 77 -13.42 -0.72 -10.33
N GLU A 78 -13.09 -1.53 -11.32
CA GLU A 78 -14.03 -1.84 -12.40
C GLU A 78 -15.09 -2.79 -11.86
N LYS A 79 -16.31 -2.29 -11.65
CA LYS A 79 -17.50 -3.13 -11.52
C LYS A 79 -18.76 -2.38 -11.96
N ARG A 80 -19.57 -3.05 -12.78
CA ARG A 80 -20.80 -2.55 -13.43
C ARG A 80 -21.99 -2.19 -12.50
N ASP A 81 -21.82 -2.00 -11.18
CA ASP A 81 -22.97 -1.65 -10.29
C ASP A 81 -22.61 -1.10 -8.89
N ASP A 82 -23.41 -0.13 -8.47
CA ASP A 82 -23.48 0.83 -7.34
C ASP A 82 -23.07 0.46 -5.88
N GLY A 83 -22.51 -0.72 -5.58
CA GLY A 83 -22.15 -1.15 -4.21
C GLY A 83 -20.65 -1.20 -3.86
N VAL A 84 -19.79 -0.65 -4.71
CA VAL A 84 -18.36 -0.99 -4.84
C VAL A 84 -17.46 -0.23 -3.87
N GLU A 85 -17.78 1.04 -3.62
CA GLU A 85 -16.89 1.98 -2.96
C GLU A 85 -16.57 1.57 -1.51
N ARG A 86 -17.53 1.00 -0.77
CA ARG A 86 -17.27 0.56 0.62
C ARG A 86 -16.33 -0.64 0.69
N ALA A 87 -16.52 -1.63 -0.20
CA ALA A 87 -15.66 -2.82 -0.23
C ALA A 87 -14.24 -2.43 -0.66
N TYR A 88 -14.15 -1.54 -1.65
CA TYR A 88 -12.92 -0.97 -2.13
C TYR A 88 -12.16 -0.21 -1.04
N ASN A 89 -12.81 0.76 -0.39
CA ASN A 89 -12.20 1.53 0.70
C ASN A 89 -11.74 0.60 1.81
N ARG A 90 -12.56 -0.39 2.18
CA ARG A 90 -12.15 -1.41 3.16
C ARG A 90 -10.91 -2.18 2.72
N TRP A 91 -10.76 -2.55 1.46
CA TRP A 91 -9.56 -3.26 0.98
C TRP A 91 -8.33 -2.37 0.96
N VAL A 92 -8.47 -1.10 0.59
CA VAL A 92 -7.39 -0.11 0.65
C VAL A 92 -6.96 0.14 2.10
N THR A 93 -7.89 0.35 3.03
CA THR A 93 -7.60 0.49 4.47
C THR A 93 -6.89 -0.74 5.03
N ASN A 94 -7.36 -1.95 4.71
CA ASN A 94 -6.70 -3.17 5.15
C ASN A 94 -5.26 -3.31 4.61
N LEU A 95 -5.03 -2.91 3.36
CA LEU A 95 -3.69 -2.93 2.76
C LEU A 95 -2.77 -1.97 3.50
N ASP A 96 -3.26 -0.76 3.76
CA ASP A 96 -2.52 0.25 4.51
C ASP A 96 -2.17 -0.23 5.94
N GLU A 97 -3.15 -0.77 6.68
CA GLU A 97 -2.91 -1.35 8.02
C GLU A 97 -1.85 -2.45 8.01
N ASP A 98 -1.87 -3.35 7.02
CA ASP A 98 -0.87 -4.41 6.89
C ASP A 98 0.53 -3.84 6.61
N ILE A 99 0.61 -2.81 5.75
CA ILE A 99 1.86 -2.11 5.44
C ILE A 99 2.39 -1.45 6.72
N GLN A 100 1.55 -0.71 7.46
CA GLN A 100 1.95 -0.07 8.72
C GLN A 100 2.41 -1.09 9.75
N ALA A 101 1.69 -2.21 9.91
CA ALA A 101 2.08 -3.27 10.84
C ALA A 101 3.46 -3.86 10.48
N LYS A 102 3.70 -4.14 9.20
CA LYS A 102 4.98 -4.67 8.73
C LYS A 102 6.13 -3.68 8.91
N LEU A 103 5.89 -2.40 8.67
CA LEU A 103 6.88 -1.35 8.86
C LEU A 103 7.16 -1.13 10.36
N ALA A 104 6.14 -1.24 11.21
CA ALA A 104 6.30 -1.21 12.66
C ALA A 104 7.16 -2.39 13.15
N GLU A 105 6.95 -3.61 12.65
CA GLU A 105 7.82 -4.77 12.93
C GLU A 105 9.29 -4.49 12.58
N LEU A 106 9.53 -3.88 11.42
CA LEU A 106 10.88 -3.48 11.00
C LEU A 106 11.48 -2.40 11.90
N SER A 107 10.65 -1.51 12.46
CA SER A 107 11.10 -0.52 13.42
C SER A 107 11.48 -1.15 14.77
N VAL A 108 10.84 -2.23 15.18
CA VAL A 108 11.10 -2.88 16.47
C VAL A 108 12.25 -3.89 16.40
N ARG A 109 12.45 -4.57 15.27
CA ARG A 109 13.54 -5.56 15.09
C ARG A 109 14.90 -4.97 15.47
N ARG A 110 15.38 -5.39 16.64
CA ARG A 110 16.68 -5.07 17.22
C ARG A 110 17.69 -6.02 16.59
N ASN A 111 18.58 -5.51 15.74
CA ASN A 111 19.81 -6.20 15.38
C ASN A 111 20.79 -6.07 16.56
#